data_AF-A0A1B6FQ31-F1
#
_entry.id   AF-A0A1B6FQ31-F1
#
_cell.length_a   1.000
_cell.length_b   1.000
_cell.length_c   1.000
_cell.angle_alpha   90.00
_cell.angle_beta   90.00
_cell.angle_gamma   90.00
#
_symmetry.space_group_name_H-M   'P 1'
#
loop_
_entity.id
_entity.type
_entity.pdbx_description
1 polymer ?
#
loop_
_entity_poly.entity_id
_entity_poly.type
_entity_poly.pdbx_seq_one_letter_code
_entity_poly.pdbx_strand_id
1 'polypeptide(L)'
;MADDPLSMLENRVKTLEIKIFGQSDPIPDVSSPIIDDLLESHKVVSSALSGRDKLAMVVKRLDQLETVLDPLYEDSVIDSAAKLAFVLSTEAELEEITRQLVRINELSPCLESEQLRNIPYLMKQLGKLSSTMVEHKEKCDLMDEKFDDLIAKYTEIINGVTAVFATLDSMVTELEIKAKPKEIID
;
A
#
# COMPACT_ATOMS: atom_id res chain seq x y z
N MET A 1 -94.65 36.64 47.55
CA MET A 1 -95.26 36.66 46.21
C MET A 1 -94.62 35.54 45.44
N ALA A 2 -95.42 34.57 45.02
CA ALA A 2 -94.96 33.26 44.58
C ALA A 2 -94.04 33.38 43.35
N ASP A 3 -92.86 32.78 43.43
CA ASP A 3 -92.05 32.47 42.26
C ASP A 3 -92.90 31.57 41.36
N ASP A 4 -93.45 32.17 40.31
CA ASP A 4 -94.26 31.47 39.32
C ASP A 4 -93.36 30.41 38.65
N PRO A 5 -93.72 29.10 38.68
CA PRO A 5 -92.90 28.04 38.09
C PRO A 5 -92.54 28.30 36.62
N LEU A 6 -93.32 29.13 35.94
CA LEU A 6 -93.07 29.58 34.58
C LEU A 6 -91.81 30.45 34.46
N SER A 7 -91.58 31.37 35.41
CA SER A 7 -90.39 32.25 35.43
C SER A 7 -89.10 31.48 35.68
N MET A 8 -89.15 30.44 36.51
CA MET A 8 -88.01 29.54 36.72
C MET A 8 -87.67 28.76 35.45
N LEU A 9 -88.69 28.31 34.72
CA LEU A 9 -88.49 27.59 33.46
C LEU A 9 -87.93 28.51 32.37
N GLU A 10 -88.44 29.73 32.27
CA GLU A 10 -87.97 30.75 31.32
C GLU A 10 -86.50 31.09 31.55
N ASN A 11 -86.09 31.32 32.80
CA ASN A 11 -84.68 31.56 33.13
C ASN A 11 -83.76 30.38 32.78
N ARG A 12 -84.23 29.14 32.95
CA ARG A 12 -83.47 27.94 32.57
C ARG A 12 -83.33 27.81 31.06
N VAL A 13 -84.40 28.04 30.31
CA VAL A 13 -84.37 28.04 28.84
C VAL A 13 -83.41 29.10 28.33
N LYS A 14 -83.50 30.32 28.86
CA LYS A 14 -82.58 31.41 28.51
C LYS A 14 -81.11 31.07 28.79
N THR A 15 -80.84 30.39 29.91
CA THR A 15 -79.48 29.93 30.24
C THR A 15 -78.98 28.86 29.26
N LEU A 16 -79.86 27.99 28.77
CA LEU A 16 -79.52 26.97 27.77
C LEU A 16 -79.30 27.58 26.39
N GLU A 17 -80.12 28.54 25.99
CA GLU A 17 -79.97 29.27 24.73
C GLU A 17 -78.63 30.02 24.68
N ILE A 18 -78.28 30.73 25.75
CA ILE A 18 -76.98 31.43 25.86
C ILE A 18 -75.80 30.45 25.73
N LYS A 19 -75.92 29.23 26.28
CA LYS A 19 -74.84 28.23 26.21
C LYS A 19 -74.68 27.61 24.83
N ILE A 20 -75.77 27.48 24.07
CA ILE A 20 -75.79 26.80 22.78
C ILE A 20 -75.52 27.78 21.64
N PHE A 21 -76.20 28.93 21.64
CA PHE A 21 -76.16 29.91 20.56
C PHE A 21 -75.34 31.17 20.91
N GLY A 22 -74.90 31.31 22.17
CA GLY A 22 -74.20 32.51 22.61
C GLY A 22 -75.14 33.72 22.78
N GLN A 23 -74.60 34.93 22.62
CA GLN A 23 -75.31 36.19 22.84
C GLN A 23 -75.96 36.77 21.57
N SER A 24 -76.23 35.92 20.57
CA SER A 24 -76.84 36.31 19.29
C SER A 24 -78.26 35.79 19.17
N ASP A 25 -79.14 36.57 18.55
CA ASP A 25 -80.54 36.20 18.31
C ASP A 25 -80.67 34.90 17.51
N PRO A 26 -81.71 34.09 17.76
CA PRO A 26 -81.93 32.84 17.04
C PRO A 26 -82.40 33.15 15.62
N ILE A 27 -81.49 33.14 14.65
CA ILE A 27 -81.79 33.16 13.22
C ILE A 27 -81.30 31.82 12.61
N PRO A 28 -81.82 31.40 11.44
CA PRO A 28 -82.50 30.12 11.29
C PRO A 28 -81.55 29.07 10.69
N ASP A 29 -81.89 27.81 10.92
CA ASP A 29 -81.43 26.68 10.11
C ASP A 29 -79.93 26.32 10.23
N VAL A 30 -79.44 26.17 11.47
CA VAL A 30 -78.29 25.29 11.71
C VAL A 30 -78.79 23.85 11.64
N SER A 31 -78.82 23.31 10.42
CA SER A 31 -79.34 21.97 10.10
C SER A 31 -78.42 20.82 10.56
N SER A 32 -77.23 21.08 11.14
CA SER A 32 -76.41 20.03 11.76
C SER A 32 -76.70 19.98 13.27
N PRO A 33 -77.10 18.82 13.82
CA PRO A 33 -77.17 18.68 15.27
C PRO A 33 -75.76 18.87 15.81
N ILE A 34 -75.57 19.74 16.81
CA ILE A 34 -74.27 20.05 17.45
C ILE A 34 -73.52 18.77 17.90
N ILE A 35 -74.28 17.70 18.15
CA ILE A 35 -73.76 16.38 18.47
C ILE A 35 -72.94 15.80 17.32
N ASP A 36 -73.35 15.99 16.06
CA ASP A 36 -72.63 15.52 14.89
C ASP A 36 -71.33 16.29 14.70
N ASP A 37 -71.34 17.63 14.88
CA ASP A 37 -70.13 18.45 14.83
C ASP A 37 -69.14 18.09 15.96
N LEU A 38 -69.65 17.82 17.16
CA LEU A 38 -68.85 17.34 18.28
C LEU A 38 -68.27 15.95 18.00
N LEU A 39 -69.06 15.06 17.40
CA LEU A 39 -68.63 13.72 17.01
C LEU A 39 -67.57 13.77 15.91
N GLU A 40 -67.71 14.68 14.94
CA GLU A 40 -66.74 14.90 13.88
C GLU A 40 -65.42 15.47 14.43
N SER A 41 -65.49 16.48 15.30
CA SER A 41 -64.33 17.00 16.02
C SER A 41 -63.62 15.90 16.83
N HIS A 42 -64.39 15.08 17.55
CA HIS A 42 -63.84 13.94 18.29
C HIS A 42 -63.19 12.89 17.36
N LYS A 43 -63.79 12.60 16.20
CA LYS A 43 -63.19 11.70 15.19
C LYS A 43 -61.88 12.27 14.64
N VAL A 44 -61.83 13.56 14.34
CA VAL A 44 -60.60 14.23 13.85
C VAL A 44 -59.51 14.16 14.92
N VAL A 45 -59.82 14.53 16.17
CA VAL A 45 -58.86 14.48 17.29
C VAL A 45 -58.39 13.04 17.56
N SER A 46 -59.31 12.08 17.58
CA SER A 46 -59.00 10.67 17.79
C SER A 46 -58.13 10.08 16.67
N SER A 47 -58.41 10.46 15.41
CA SER A 47 -57.62 10.03 14.25
C SER A 47 -56.21 10.61 14.27
N ALA A 48 -56.06 11.89 14.64
CA ALA A 48 -54.77 12.55 14.79
C ALA A 48 -53.94 11.92 15.92
N LEU A 49 -54.59 11.60 17.05
CA LEU A 49 -53.92 10.95 18.19
C LEU A 49 -53.49 9.51 17.86
N SER A 50 -54.34 8.76 17.13
CA SER A 50 -54.04 7.40 16.68
C SER A 50 -52.85 7.34 15.71
N GLY A 51 -52.63 8.38 14.91
CA GLY A 51 -51.45 8.49 14.06
C GLY A 51 -50.16 8.68 14.85
N ARG A 52 -50.22 9.44 15.95
CA ARG A 52 -49.06 9.75 16.80
C ARG A 52 -48.48 8.51 17.48
N ASP A 53 -49.34 7.63 18.00
CA ASP A 53 -48.88 6.41 18.69
C ASP A 53 -48.23 5.43 17.72
N LYS A 54 -48.77 5.33 16.49
CA LYS A 54 -48.16 4.52 15.42
C LYS A 54 -46.82 5.09 14.99
N LEU A 55 -46.72 6.41 14.85
CA LEU A 55 -45.48 7.07 14.46
C LEU A 55 -44.40 6.93 15.54
N ALA A 56 -44.76 7.07 16.82
CA ALA A 56 -43.85 6.83 17.94
C ALA A 56 -43.32 5.38 17.97
N MET A 57 -44.16 4.39 17.64
CA MET A 57 -43.75 3.00 17.52
C MET A 57 -42.76 2.78 16.37
N VAL A 58 -42.99 3.42 15.22
CA VAL A 58 -42.10 3.33 14.05
C VAL A 58 -40.76 4.01 14.33
N VAL A 59 -40.76 5.18 14.97
CA VAL A 59 -39.54 5.89 15.37
C VAL A 59 -38.69 5.03 16.31
N LYS A 60 -39.30 4.40 17.32
CA LYS A 60 -38.58 3.49 18.23
C LYS A 60 -38.01 2.25 17.52
N ARG A 61 -38.68 1.78 16.46
CA ARG A 61 -38.19 0.68 15.61
C ARG A 61 -37.09 1.13 14.66
N LEU A 62 -37.03 2.41 14.30
CA LEU A 62 -35.98 2.97 13.47
C LEU A 62 -34.62 2.89 14.19
N ASP A 63 -34.56 3.26 15.47
CA ASP A 63 -33.34 3.18 16.29
C ASP A 63 -32.84 1.72 16.41
N GLN A 64 -33.78 0.77 16.54
CA GLN A 64 -33.46 -0.66 16.56
C GLN A 64 -32.97 -1.16 15.20
N LEU A 65 -33.54 -0.66 14.11
CA LEU A 65 -33.14 -1.02 12.76
C LEU A 65 -31.76 -0.44 12.41
N GLU A 66 -31.45 0.77 12.86
CA GLU A 66 -30.12 1.37 12.76
C GLU A 66 -29.07 0.52 13.47
N THR A 67 -29.41 -0.01 14.65
CA THR A 67 -28.51 -0.91 15.40
C THR A 67 -28.26 -2.24 14.67
N VAL A 68 -29.27 -2.80 13.99
CA VAL A 68 -29.17 -4.08 13.27
C VAL A 68 -28.53 -3.91 11.88
N LEU A 69 -28.61 -2.72 11.29
CA LEU A 69 -27.95 -2.37 10.04
C LEU A 69 -26.47 -1.97 10.22
N ASP A 70 -26.00 -1.85 11.47
CA ASP A 70 -24.58 -1.62 11.74
C ASP A 70 -23.76 -2.83 11.27
N PRO A 71 -22.81 -2.67 10.33
CA PRO A 71 -21.93 -3.75 9.87
C PRO A 71 -21.13 -4.42 10.99
N LEU A 72 -20.98 -3.74 12.14
CA LEU A 72 -20.28 -4.26 13.33
C LEU A 72 -21.19 -5.09 14.25
N TYR A 73 -22.52 -5.05 14.05
CA TYR A 73 -23.47 -5.85 14.84
C TYR A 73 -23.21 -7.34 14.64
N GLU A 74 -22.95 -7.76 13.40
CA GLU A 74 -22.68 -9.15 13.04
C GLU A 74 -21.41 -9.69 13.71
N ASP A 75 -20.34 -8.88 13.81
CA ASP A 75 -19.07 -9.24 14.47
C ASP A 75 -19.21 -9.51 15.98
N SER A 76 -20.21 -8.87 16.61
CA SER A 76 -20.57 -9.09 18.02
C SER A 76 -21.45 -10.32 18.23
N VAL A 77 -22.18 -10.76 17.20
CA VAL A 77 -23.14 -11.87 17.22
C VAL A 77 -22.56 -13.18 16.67
N ILE A 78 -21.31 -13.19 16.20
CA ILE A 78 -20.61 -14.45 15.89
C ILE A 78 -20.56 -15.30 17.17
N ASP A 79 -21.29 -16.42 17.13
CA ASP A 79 -21.37 -17.39 18.21
C ASP A 79 -19.96 -17.82 18.64
N SER A 80 -19.75 -17.91 19.95
CA SER A 80 -18.46 -18.33 20.52
C SER A 80 -18.03 -19.70 19.98
N ALA A 81 -18.99 -20.59 19.69
CA ALA A 81 -18.73 -21.87 19.06
C ALA A 81 -18.22 -21.74 17.62
N ALA A 82 -18.71 -20.75 16.85
CA ALA A 82 -18.23 -20.48 15.49
C ALA A 82 -16.81 -19.89 15.51
N LYS A 83 -16.48 -19.02 16.48
CA LYS A 83 -15.10 -18.53 16.69
C LYS A 83 -14.15 -19.68 17.04
N LEU A 84 -14.57 -20.59 17.93
CA LEU A 84 -13.78 -21.78 18.27
C LEU A 84 -13.57 -22.70 17.07
N ALA A 85 -14.62 -23.00 16.31
CA ALA A 85 -14.52 -23.82 15.11
C ALA A 85 -13.60 -23.19 14.06
N PHE A 86 -13.67 -21.87 13.88
CA PHE A 86 -12.78 -21.13 12.99
C PHE A 86 -11.31 -21.21 13.45
N VAL A 87 -11.03 -20.97 14.73
CA VAL A 87 -9.68 -21.06 15.29
C VAL A 87 -9.12 -22.47 15.16
N LEU A 88 -9.92 -23.51 15.46
CA LEU A 88 -9.50 -24.91 15.29
C LEU A 88 -9.26 -25.27 13.81
N SER A 89 -10.08 -24.73 12.89
CA SER A 89 -9.89 -24.98 11.45
C SER A 89 -8.64 -24.29 10.89
N THR A 90 -8.24 -23.16 11.49
CA THR A 90 -7.09 -22.35 11.06
C THR A 90 -5.83 -22.64 11.87
N GLU A 91 -5.87 -23.56 12.83
CA GLU A 91 -4.75 -23.90 13.72
C GLU A 91 -3.49 -24.30 12.94
N ALA A 92 -3.63 -25.19 11.96
CA ALA A 92 -2.51 -25.63 11.13
C ALA A 92 -1.89 -24.49 10.30
N GLU A 93 -2.70 -23.55 9.82
CA GLU A 93 -2.24 -22.36 9.10
C GLU A 93 -1.52 -21.39 10.05
N LEU A 94 -2.06 -21.19 11.27
CA LEU A 94 -1.44 -20.37 12.31
C LEU A 94 -0.10 -20.94 12.77
N GLU A 95 0.02 -22.26 12.91
CA GLU A 95 1.29 -22.91 13.24
C GLU A 95 2.34 -22.70 12.15
N GLU A 96 1.95 -22.82 10.88
CA GLU A 96 2.87 -22.60 9.76
C GLU A 96 3.30 -21.13 9.66
N ILE A 97 2.36 -20.18 9.81
CA ILE A 97 2.66 -18.74 9.87
C ILE A 97 3.62 -18.44 11.03
N THR A 98 3.38 -19.03 12.21
CA THR A 98 4.24 -18.83 13.38
C THR A 98 5.64 -19.38 13.15
N ARG A 99 5.76 -20.57 12.55
CA ARG A 99 7.05 -21.17 12.18
C ARG A 99 7.81 -20.28 11.18
N GLN A 100 7.12 -19.76 10.17
CA GLN A 100 7.71 -18.86 9.18
C GLN A 100 8.14 -17.54 9.83
N LEU A 101 7.35 -16.99 10.75
CA LEU A 101 7.70 -15.77 11.49
C LEU A 101 8.94 -15.98 12.35
N VAL A 102 9.00 -17.09 13.11
CA VAL A 102 10.21 -17.46 13.88
C VAL A 102 11.41 -17.54 12.96
N ARG A 103 11.27 -18.19 11.79
CA ARG A 103 12.36 -18.31 10.83
C ARG A 103 12.82 -16.96 10.27
N ILE A 104 11.89 -16.06 9.99
CA ILE A 104 12.19 -14.69 9.55
C ILE A 104 12.93 -13.93 10.66
N ASN A 105 12.50 -14.08 11.91
CA ASN A 105 13.14 -13.41 13.04
C ASN A 105 14.58 -13.93 13.27
N GLU A 106 14.81 -15.23 13.13
CA GLU A 106 16.16 -15.82 13.14
C GLU A 106 17.06 -15.30 12.02
N LEU A 107 16.49 -15.00 10.84
CA LEU A 107 17.21 -14.50 9.67
C LEU A 107 17.35 -12.97 9.64
N SER A 108 16.58 -12.25 10.45
CA SER A 108 16.66 -10.79 10.59
C SER A 108 18.07 -10.27 10.95
N PRO A 109 18.83 -10.87 11.89
CA PRO A 109 20.20 -10.42 12.16
C PRO A 109 21.18 -10.70 11.00
N CYS A 110 20.88 -11.64 10.09
CA CYS A 110 21.69 -11.86 8.90
C CYS A 110 21.52 -10.73 7.87
N LEU A 111 20.31 -10.18 7.77
CA LEU A 111 20.00 -9.02 6.92
C LEU A 111 20.65 -7.74 7.45
N GLU A 112 20.73 -7.60 8.77
CA GLU A 112 21.40 -6.47 9.42
C GLU A 112 22.93 -6.63 9.52
N SER A 113 23.49 -7.72 9.00
CA SER A 113 24.93 -7.93 9.08
C SER A 113 25.68 -6.77 8.43
N GLU A 114 26.66 -6.21 9.14
CA GLU A 114 27.50 -5.11 8.64
C GLU A 114 28.14 -5.44 7.29
N GLN A 115 28.31 -6.72 6.98
CA GLN A 115 28.82 -7.20 5.70
C GLN A 115 27.92 -6.79 4.54
N LEU A 116 26.59 -6.88 4.66
CA LEU A 116 25.67 -6.39 3.63
C LEU A 116 25.70 -4.86 3.52
N ARG A 117 25.80 -4.15 4.64
CA ARG A 117 25.88 -2.68 4.65
C ARG A 117 27.17 -2.17 3.98
N ASN A 118 28.25 -2.94 4.04
CA ASN A 118 29.54 -2.59 3.45
C ASN A 118 29.64 -2.92 1.94
N ILE A 119 28.64 -3.60 1.34
CA ILE A 119 28.65 -3.97 -0.08
C ILE A 119 28.83 -2.75 -1.01
N PRO A 120 28.12 -1.62 -0.85
CA PRO A 120 28.29 -0.47 -1.75
C PRO A 120 29.70 0.13 -1.69
N TYR A 121 30.31 0.12 -0.50
CA TYR A 121 31.68 0.58 -0.31
C TYR A 121 32.69 -0.37 -0.98
N LEU A 122 32.54 -1.67 -0.76
CA LEU A 122 33.37 -2.70 -1.40
C LEU A 122 33.21 -2.69 -2.92
N MET A 123 32.00 -2.48 -3.43
CA MET A 123 31.72 -2.38 -4.86
C MET A 123 32.41 -1.15 -5.48
N LYS A 124 32.42 -0.01 -4.77
CA LYS A 124 33.17 1.17 -5.20
C LYS A 124 34.68 0.93 -5.22
N GLN A 125 35.23 0.24 -4.21
CA GLN A 125 36.64 -0.14 -4.20
C GLN A 125 36.97 -1.11 -5.34
N LEU A 126 36.12 -2.10 -5.59
CA LEU A 126 36.28 -3.04 -6.69
C LEU A 126 36.22 -2.35 -8.06
N GLY A 127 35.31 -1.39 -8.24
CA GLY A 127 35.25 -0.57 -9.45
C GLY A 127 36.54 0.22 -9.68
N LYS A 128 37.08 0.85 -8.61
CA LYS A 128 38.38 1.54 -8.68
C LYS A 128 39.51 0.58 -9.03
N LEU A 129 39.56 -0.58 -8.38
CA LEU A 129 40.56 -1.61 -8.64
C LEU A 129 40.48 -2.12 -10.09
N SER A 130 39.27 -2.36 -10.59
CA SER A 130 39.04 -2.77 -11.97
C SER A 130 39.55 -1.72 -12.96
N SER A 131 39.31 -0.43 -12.71
CA SER A 131 39.85 0.65 -13.55
C SER A 131 41.38 0.63 -13.56
N THR A 132 42.00 0.54 -12.36
CA THR A 132 43.47 0.48 -12.27
C THR A 132 44.04 -0.78 -12.94
N MET A 133 43.33 -1.90 -12.89
CA MET A 133 43.77 -3.14 -13.53
C MET A 133 43.74 -3.04 -15.06
N VAL A 134 42.74 -2.35 -15.61
CA VAL A 134 42.69 -2.05 -17.05
C VAL A 134 43.84 -1.14 -17.45
N GLU A 135 44.10 -0.06 -16.71
CA GLU A 135 45.24 0.84 -16.95
C GLU A 135 46.59 0.12 -16.86
N HIS A 136 46.76 -0.74 -15.85
CA HIS A 136 47.97 -1.56 -15.71
C HIS A 136 48.13 -2.54 -16.85
N LYS A 137 47.05 -3.17 -17.30
CA LYS A 137 47.08 -4.08 -18.45
C LYS A 137 47.51 -3.36 -19.72
N GLU A 138 46.91 -2.21 -20.03
CA GLU A 138 47.29 -1.40 -21.20
C GLU A 138 48.77 -0.97 -21.13
N LYS A 139 49.25 -0.59 -19.95
CA LYS A 139 50.67 -0.25 -19.76
C LYS A 139 51.60 -1.45 -19.96
N CYS A 140 51.21 -2.64 -19.50
CA CYS A 140 51.97 -3.86 -19.76
C CYS A 140 51.99 -4.19 -21.25
N ASP A 141 50.84 -4.17 -21.92
CA ASP A 141 50.74 -4.46 -23.34
C ASP A 141 51.63 -3.50 -24.18
N LEU A 142 51.65 -2.19 -23.85
CA LEU A 142 52.56 -1.20 -24.47
C LEU A 142 54.04 -1.41 -24.15
N MET A 143 54.35 -1.94 -22.96
CA MET A 143 55.73 -2.23 -22.56
C MET A 143 56.24 -3.48 -23.29
N ASP A 144 55.39 -4.50 -23.43
CA ASP A 144 55.70 -5.72 -24.14
C ASP A 144 55.97 -5.43 -25.62
N GLU A 145 55.16 -4.58 -26.27
CA GLU A 145 55.40 -4.14 -27.65
C GLU A 145 56.78 -3.45 -27.81
N LYS A 146 57.14 -2.56 -26.88
CA LYS A 146 58.46 -1.91 -26.88
C LYS A 146 59.60 -2.88 -26.63
N PHE A 147 59.36 -3.90 -25.80
CA PHE A 147 60.36 -4.91 -25.48
C PHE A 147 60.60 -5.82 -26.69
N ASP A 148 59.53 -6.22 -27.38
CA ASP A 148 59.60 -6.98 -28.62
C ASP A 148 60.33 -6.20 -29.72
N ASP A 149 60.03 -4.90 -29.87
CA ASP A 149 60.74 -4.00 -30.78
C ASP A 149 62.24 -3.90 -30.46
N LEU A 150 62.59 -3.84 -29.16
CA LEU A 150 63.98 -3.76 -28.73
C LEU A 150 64.71 -5.08 -28.98
N ILE A 151 64.05 -6.22 -28.72
CA ILE A 151 64.58 -7.55 -29.05
C ILE A 151 64.80 -7.66 -30.56
N ALA A 152 63.86 -7.22 -31.39
CA ALA A 152 64.00 -7.26 -32.83
C ALA A 152 65.22 -6.47 -33.31
N LYS A 153 65.40 -5.24 -32.80
CA LYS A 153 66.60 -4.41 -33.10
C LYS A 153 67.88 -5.06 -32.61
N TYR A 154 67.86 -5.65 -31.42
CA TYR A 154 69.02 -6.36 -30.88
C TYR A 154 69.41 -7.57 -31.73
N THR A 155 68.42 -8.37 -32.16
CA THR A 155 68.62 -9.49 -33.08
C THR A 155 69.15 -9.04 -34.43
N GLU A 156 68.65 -7.92 -34.96
CA GLU A 156 69.16 -7.32 -36.20
C GLU A 156 70.64 -6.92 -36.06
N ILE A 157 70.99 -6.23 -34.97
CA ILE A 157 72.39 -5.84 -34.69
C ILE A 157 73.28 -7.08 -34.55
N ILE A 158 72.86 -8.11 -33.81
CA ILE A 158 73.63 -9.36 -33.69
C ILE A 158 73.85 -9.98 -35.07
N ASN A 159 72.79 -10.13 -35.87
CA ASN A 159 72.90 -10.72 -37.19
C ASN A 159 73.83 -9.91 -38.10
N GLY A 160 73.77 -8.58 -38.03
CA GLY A 160 74.69 -7.68 -38.74
C GLY A 160 76.14 -7.85 -38.28
N VAL A 161 76.37 -7.90 -36.98
CA VAL A 161 77.70 -8.14 -36.39
C VAL A 161 78.23 -9.51 -36.79
N THR A 162 77.43 -10.56 -36.71
CA THR A 162 77.79 -11.92 -37.15
C THR A 162 78.14 -11.94 -38.64
N ALA A 163 77.37 -11.24 -39.49
CA ALA A 163 77.67 -11.15 -40.91
C ALA A 163 79.01 -10.41 -41.17
N VAL A 164 79.24 -9.28 -40.49
CA VAL A 164 80.51 -8.54 -40.59
C VAL A 164 81.69 -9.42 -40.17
N PHE A 165 81.58 -10.11 -39.03
CA PHE A 165 82.63 -11.03 -38.58
C PHE A 165 82.88 -12.15 -39.59
N ALA A 166 81.83 -12.75 -40.18
CA ALA A 166 81.99 -13.78 -41.22
C ALA A 166 82.69 -13.23 -42.48
N THR A 167 82.34 -12.02 -42.92
CA THR A 167 83.02 -11.39 -44.08
C THR A 167 84.47 -11.03 -43.79
N LEU A 168 84.76 -10.57 -42.56
CA LEU A 168 86.11 -10.26 -42.12
C LEU A 168 86.95 -11.54 -42.07
N ASP A 169 86.40 -12.62 -41.52
CA ASP A 169 87.05 -13.93 -41.43
C ASP A 169 87.36 -14.50 -42.83
N SER A 170 86.42 -14.37 -43.77
CA SER A 170 86.65 -14.71 -45.18
C SER A 170 87.76 -13.86 -45.81
N MET A 171 87.77 -12.55 -45.58
CA MET A 171 88.79 -11.65 -46.11
C MET A 171 90.18 -11.94 -45.53
N VAL A 172 90.26 -12.21 -44.22
CA VAL A 172 91.51 -12.61 -43.55
C VAL A 172 92.00 -13.93 -44.13
N THR A 173 91.12 -14.92 -44.29
CA THR A 173 91.47 -16.22 -44.89
C THR A 173 92.03 -16.05 -46.32
N GLU A 174 91.43 -15.18 -47.15
CA GLU A 174 91.95 -14.89 -48.49
C GLU A 174 93.33 -14.22 -48.46
N LEU A 175 93.55 -13.28 -47.54
CA LEU A 175 94.85 -12.63 -47.37
C LEU A 175 95.90 -13.61 -46.86
N GLU A 176 95.55 -14.51 -45.95
CA GLU A 176 96.45 -15.57 -45.47
C GLU A 176 96.85 -16.52 -46.61
N ILE A 177 95.91 -16.92 -47.48
CA ILE A 177 96.20 -17.76 -48.65
C ILE A 177 97.14 -17.03 -49.63
N LYS A 178 96.94 -15.73 -49.85
CA LYS A 178 97.82 -14.91 -50.72
C LYS A 178 99.18 -14.61 -50.10
N ALA A 179 99.26 -14.53 -48.77
CA ALA A 179 100.48 -14.26 -48.02
C ALA A 179 101.32 -15.52 -47.74
N LYS A 180 100.80 -16.72 -48.00
CA LYS A 180 101.62 -17.94 -47.99
C LYS A 180 102.70 -17.85 -49.08
N PRO A 181 104.00 -17.89 -48.73
CA PRO A 181 105.06 -17.90 -49.73
C PRO A 181 104.99 -19.18 -50.56
N LYS A 182 105.29 -19.09 -51.87
CA LYS A 182 105.49 -20.25 -52.73
C LYS A 182 106.54 -21.16 -52.07
N GLU A 183 106.16 -22.39 -51.73
CA GLU A 183 107.13 -23.43 -51.40
C GLU A 183 108.08 -23.57 -52.60
N ILE A 184 109.35 -23.29 -52.37
CA ILE A 184 110.44 -23.73 -53.23
C ILE A 184 110.59 -25.21 -52.91
N ILE A 185 110.04 -26.06 -53.77
CA ILE A 185 110.35 -27.49 -53.81
C ILE A 185 111.25 -27.67 -55.03
N ASP A 186 112.49 -28.12 -54.76
CA ASP A 186 113.61 -28.54 -55.66
C ASP A 186 113.58 -28.12 -57.14
#